data_AF-A0A7W0QKW5-F1
#
_entry.id   AF-A0A7W0QKW5-F1
#
_cell.length_a   1.000
_cell.length_b   1.000
_cell.length_c   1.000
_cell.angle_alpha   90.00
_cell.angle_beta   90.00
_cell.angle_gamma   90.00
#
_symmetry.space_group_name_H-M   'P 1'
#
loop_
_entity.id
_entity.type
_entity.pdbx_description
1 polymer ?
#
loop_
_entity_poly.entity_id
_entity_poly.type
_entity_poly.pdbx_seq_one_letter_code
_entity_poly.pdbx_strand_id
1 'polypeptide(L)'
;LGLPFVGPIIYMFFRPPEYLQDVHERSLEIKAMEERLVQLDQRCPVCRARVESTYLLCPVCTTRLKAACASCGQPLDALWQVCPHCATPVLHVLPTLEDVSRLPRGEQRRELPQ
;
A
#
# COMPACT_ATOMS: atom_id res chain seq x y z
N LEU A 1 -40.59 -36.51 29.28
CA LEU A 1 -39.67 -35.49 29.82
C LEU A 1 -38.29 -35.71 29.19
N GLY A 2 -38.11 -35.32 27.93
CA GLY A 2 -36.82 -35.49 27.22
C GLY A 2 -35.92 -34.31 27.54
N LEU A 3 -34.74 -34.55 28.11
CA LEU A 3 -33.85 -33.49 28.58
C LEU A 3 -33.23 -32.73 27.39
N PRO A 4 -33.56 -31.44 27.17
CA PRO A 4 -32.97 -30.63 26.09
C PRO A 4 -31.49 -30.30 26.31
N PHE A 5 -30.93 -30.67 27.47
CA PHE A 5 -29.55 -30.38 27.87
C PHE A 5 -28.57 -31.51 27.57
N VAL A 6 -29.04 -32.72 27.23
CA VAL A 6 -28.16 -33.86 26.96
C VAL A 6 -27.39 -33.67 25.65
N GLY A 7 -28.00 -33.08 24.62
CA GLY A 7 -27.35 -32.75 23.36
C GLY A 7 -26.14 -31.82 23.53
N PRO A 8 -26.29 -30.64 24.17
CA PRO A 8 -25.17 -29.75 24.47
C PRO A 8 -24.08 -30.37 25.35
N ILE A 9 -24.44 -31.21 26.32
CA ILE A 9 -23.48 -31.90 27.19
C ILE A 9 -22.65 -32.91 26.41
N ILE A 10 -23.28 -33.74 25.56
CA ILE A 10 -22.58 -34.70 24.70
C ILE A 10 -21.72 -33.95 23.68
N TYR A 11 -22.24 -32.87 23.10
CA TYR A 11 -21.50 -32.02 22.17
C TYR A 11 -20.26 -31.42 22.84
N MET A 12 -20.33 -30.95 24.09
CA MET A 12 -19.15 -30.42 24.78
C MET A 12 -18.09 -31.49 25.09
N PHE A 13 -18.50 -32.74 25.33
CA PHE A 13 -17.58 -33.85 25.61
C PHE A 13 -16.94 -34.42 24.34
N PHE A 14 -17.67 -34.42 23.22
CA PHE A 14 -17.23 -34.97 21.94
C PHE A 14 -16.80 -33.93 20.91
N ARG A 15 -17.04 -32.62 21.12
CA ARG A 15 -16.41 -31.53 20.36
C ARG A 15 -14.96 -31.52 20.81
N PRO A 16 -14.05 -32.18 20.09
CA PRO A 16 -12.65 -32.11 20.43
C PRO A 16 -12.31 -30.61 20.33
N PRO A 17 -11.57 -30.01 21.27
CA PRO A 17 -11.08 -28.67 21.06
C PRO A 17 -10.29 -28.74 19.76
N GLU A 18 -10.82 -28.12 18.70
CA GLU A 18 -10.19 -28.13 17.38
C GLU A 18 -8.72 -27.73 17.61
N TYR A 19 -7.86 -28.74 17.43
CA TYR A 19 -6.42 -28.74 17.43
C TYR A 19 -5.79 -27.43 17.95
N LEU A 20 -5.32 -27.42 19.20
CA LEU A 20 -4.45 -26.34 19.69
C LEU A 20 -3.24 -26.11 18.76
N GLN A 21 -2.84 -27.14 17.99
CA GLN A 21 -1.82 -27.04 16.95
C GLN A 21 -2.32 -26.41 15.63
N ASP A 22 -3.56 -26.62 15.18
CA ASP A 22 -4.12 -26.00 13.95
C ASP A 22 -4.20 -24.48 14.11
N VAL A 23 -4.65 -24.03 15.28
CA VAL A 23 -4.78 -22.60 15.58
C VAL A 23 -3.39 -21.94 15.59
N HIS A 24 -2.38 -22.64 16.12
CA HIS A 24 -1.02 -22.14 16.15
C HIS A 24 -0.40 -22.08 14.74
N GLU A 25 -0.56 -23.15 13.95
CA GLU A 25 -0.04 -23.25 12.59
C GLU A 25 -0.59 -22.12 11.70
N ARG A 26 -1.91 -21.91 11.71
CA ARG A 26 -2.54 -20.76 11.01
C ARG A 26 -2.00 -19.42 11.49
N SER A 27 -1.76 -19.26 12.79
CA SER A 27 -1.24 -18.00 13.33
C SER A 27 0.19 -17.72 12.86
N LEU A 28 1.01 -18.75 12.66
CA LEU A 28 2.37 -18.62 12.13
C LEU A 28 2.35 -18.29 10.63
N GLU A 29 1.45 -18.91 9.86
CA GLU A 29 1.26 -18.60 8.45
C GLU A 29 0.82 -17.12 8.24
N ILE A 30 -0.14 -16.65 9.04
CA ILE A 30 -0.62 -15.25 8.97
C ILE A 30 0.51 -14.27 9.28
N LYS A 31 1.26 -14.51 10.35
CA LYS A 31 2.41 -13.65 10.72
C LYS A 31 3.48 -13.62 9.64
N ALA A 32 3.79 -14.76 9.03
CA ALA A 32 4.76 -14.82 7.93
C ALA A 32 4.29 -14.07 6.67
N MET A 33 2.98 -14.01 6.41
CA MET A 33 2.41 -13.19 5.34
C MET A 33 2.44 -11.70 5.67
N GLU A 34 2.14 -11.31 6.90
CA GLU A 34 2.17 -9.91 7.35
C GLU A 34 3.57 -9.30 7.24
N GLU A 35 4.62 -10.04 7.61
CA GLU A 35 6.01 -9.58 7.49
C GLU A 35 6.40 -9.23 6.04
N ARG A 36 5.87 -9.97 5.05
CA ARG A 36 6.11 -9.67 3.63
C ARG A 36 5.46 -8.36 3.19
N LEU A 37 4.35 -7.96 3.80
CA LEU A 37 3.65 -6.71 3.49
C LEU A 37 4.35 -5.50 4.13
N VAL A 38 4.88 -5.65 5.34
CA VAL A 38 5.57 -4.56 6.07
C VAL A 38 6.90 -4.16 5.42
N GLN A 39 7.56 -5.06 4.69
CA GLN A 39 8.81 -4.75 3.97
C GLN A 39 8.64 -3.86 2.72
N LEU A 40 7.43 -3.36 2.44
CA LEU A 40 7.20 -2.29 1.48
C LEU A 40 7.67 -0.94 2.04
N ASP A 41 8.93 -0.87 2.47
CA ASP A 41 9.66 0.38 2.55
C ASP A 41 9.54 1.06 1.19
N GLN A 42 8.99 2.27 1.16
CA GLN A 42 8.96 3.04 -0.06
C GLN A 42 10.41 3.26 -0.50
N ARG A 43 10.76 2.79 -1.71
CA ARG A 43 12.09 2.97 -2.29
C ARG A 43 11.99 3.92 -3.46
N CYS A 44 13.02 4.73 -3.66
CA CYS A 44 13.08 5.60 -4.81
C CYS A 44 13.05 4.77 -6.11
N PRO A 45 12.19 5.09 -7.10
CA PRO A 45 12.13 4.35 -8.37
C PRO A 45 13.40 4.51 -9.22
N VAL A 46 14.18 5.57 -8.98
CA VAL A 46 15.38 5.87 -9.76
C VAL A 46 16.63 5.25 -9.12
N CYS A 47 16.93 5.61 -7.87
CA CYS A 47 18.16 5.19 -7.20
C CYS A 47 18.00 4.02 -6.22
N ARG A 48 16.78 3.54 -5.98
CA ARG A 48 16.44 2.46 -5.03
C ARG A 48 16.85 2.72 -3.58
N ALA A 49 17.21 3.96 -3.23
CA ALA A 49 17.45 4.36 -1.85
C ALA A 49 16.16 4.20 -1.02
N ARG A 50 16.31 3.87 0.27
CA ARG A 50 15.22 3.83 1.24
C ARG A 50 14.68 5.24 1.43
N VAL A 51 13.38 5.43 1.30
CA VAL A 51 12.72 6.74 1.46
C VAL A 51 11.57 6.61 2.45
N GLU A 52 11.42 7.62 3.30
CA GLU A 52 10.35 7.65 4.29
C GLU A 52 9.09 8.28 3.69
N SER A 53 7.92 7.99 4.26
CA SER A 53 6.64 8.50 3.77
C SER A 53 6.51 10.02 3.84
N THR A 54 7.37 10.70 4.61
CA THR A 54 7.43 12.16 4.79
C THR A 54 8.27 12.87 3.73
N TYR A 55 9.01 12.15 2.89
CA TYR A 55 9.98 12.75 1.99
C TYR A 55 9.30 13.22 0.69
N LEU A 56 9.45 14.51 0.38
CA LEU A 56 8.99 15.12 -0.88
C LEU A 56 9.93 14.76 -2.05
N LEU A 57 11.23 14.71 -1.76
CA LEU A 57 12.33 14.50 -2.70
C LEU A 57 13.24 13.40 -2.16
N CYS A 58 13.81 12.61 -3.06
CA CYS A 58 14.82 11.64 -2.67
C CYS A 58 16.12 12.36 -2.25
N PRO A 59 16.70 12.07 -1.08
CA PRO A 59 17.93 12.73 -0.62
C PRO A 59 19.17 12.36 -1.45
N VAL A 60 19.12 11.24 -2.19
CA VAL A 60 20.25 10.74 -2.97
C VAL A 60 20.26 11.29 -4.40
N CYS A 61 19.12 11.21 -5.10
CA CYS A 61 19.04 11.57 -6.52
C CYS A 61 18.15 12.78 -6.81
N THR A 62 17.57 13.42 -5.79
CA THR A 62 16.67 14.58 -5.91
C THR A 62 15.41 14.34 -6.75
N THR A 63 15.09 13.09 -7.09
CA THR A 63 13.83 12.75 -7.77
C THR A 63 12.65 13.09 -6.87
N ARG A 64 11.62 13.72 -7.45
CA ARG A 64 10.37 14.05 -6.76
C ARG A 64 9.55 12.78 -6.54
N LEU A 65 9.29 12.46 -5.27
CA LEU A 65 8.58 11.24 -4.86
C LEU A 65 7.09 11.52 -4.66
N LYS A 66 6.76 12.65 -4.04
CA LYS A 66 5.40 13.04 -3.66
C LYS A 66 5.11 14.49 -4.04
N ALA A 67 3.83 14.83 -4.18
CA ALA A 67 3.40 16.21 -4.34
C ALA A 67 3.42 16.91 -2.97
N ALA A 68 3.71 18.21 -2.95
CA ALA A 68 3.55 19.03 -1.75
C ALA A 68 2.18 19.70 -1.79
N CYS A 69 1.49 19.78 -0.66
CA CYS A 69 0.26 20.57 -0.58
C CYS A 69 0.57 22.06 -0.85
N ALA A 70 -0.23 22.71 -1.70
CA ALA A 70 -0.05 24.13 -2.03
C ALA A 70 -0.27 25.09 -0.84
N SER A 71 -1.01 24.66 0.19
CA SER A 71 -1.31 25.49 1.36
C SER A 71 -0.31 25.28 2.50
N CYS A 72 0.00 24.03 2.87
CA CYS A 72 0.81 23.72 4.05
C CYS A 72 2.19 23.13 3.75
N GLY A 73 2.51 22.83 2.48
CA GLY A 73 3.79 22.26 2.07
C GLY A 73 4.03 20.81 2.51
N GLN A 74 3.07 20.17 3.18
CA GLN A 74 3.21 18.78 3.65
C GLN A 74 3.22 17.78 2.48
N PRO A 75 3.95 16.65 2.63
CA PRO A 75 3.99 15.57 1.66
C PRO A 75 2.61 14.94 1.52
N LEU A 76 2.14 14.86 0.27
CA LEU A 76 0.85 14.34 -0.10
C LEU A 76 1.04 13.17 -1.06
N ASP A 77 0.39 12.04 -0.73
CA ASP A 77 0.35 10.89 -1.62
C ASP A 77 -0.51 11.18 -2.86
N ALA A 78 -0.10 10.62 -4.00
CA ALA A 78 -0.72 10.90 -5.30
C ALA A 78 -2.20 10.51 -5.39
N LEU A 79 -2.67 9.61 -4.52
CA LEU A 79 -4.06 9.14 -4.51
C LEU A 79 -5.01 10.03 -3.69
N TRP A 80 -4.50 11.01 -2.95
CA TRP A 80 -5.32 11.79 -2.02
C TRP A 80 -6.03 12.95 -2.73
N GLN A 81 -7.32 13.13 -2.45
CA GLN A 81 -8.13 14.21 -2.99
C GLN A 81 -8.10 15.49 -2.14
N VAL A 82 -7.81 15.34 -0.84
CA VAL A 82 -7.79 16.42 0.14
C VAL A 82 -6.60 16.23 1.08
N CYS A 83 -5.93 17.33 1.46
CA CYS A 83 -4.85 17.28 2.44
C CYS A 83 -5.41 17.02 3.85
N PRO A 84 -4.96 15.99 4.58
CA PRO A 84 -5.46 15.68 5.93
C PRO A 84 -5.04 16.69 6.99
N HIS A 85 -4.02 17.53 6.73
CA HIS A 85 -3.52 18.51 7.69
C HIS A 85 -4.23 19.87 7.60
N CYS A 86 -4.56 20.32 6.40
CA CYS A 86 -5.14 21.66 6.18
C CYS A 86 -6.48 21.65 5.43
N ALA A 87 -7.06 20.47 5.18
CA ALA A 87 -8.30 20.28 4.44
C ALA A 87 -8.33 20.94 3.04
N THR A 88 -7.16 21.30 2.49
CA THR A 88 -7.07 21.93 1.17
C THR A 88 -7.28 20.87 0.09
N PRO A 89 -8.18 21.10 -0.89
CA PRO A 89 -8.39 20.18 -1.99
C PRO A 89 -7.16 20.14 -2.91
N VAL A 90 -6.84 18.96 -3.40
CA VAL A 90 -5.66 18.71 -4.24
C VAL A 90 -6.10 18.85 -5.69
N LEU A 91 -5.53 19.82 -6.40
CA LEU A 91 -5.83 20.00 -7.81
C LEU A 91 -5.09 18.95 -8.64
N HIS A 92 -5.74 17.82 -8.89
CA HIS A 92 -5.29 16.84 -9.88
C HIS A 92 -5.60 17.39 -11.27
N VAL A 93 -4.63 18.09 -11.86
CA VAL A 93 -4.74 18.50 -13.26
C VAL A 93 -4.55 17.25 -14.11
N LEU A 94 -5.66 16.63 -14.52
CA LEU A 94 -5.62 15.62 -15.56
C LEU A 94 -5.16 16.32 -16.85
N PRO A 95 -4.11 15.83 -17.53
CA PRO A 95 -3.69 16.43 -18.79
C PRO A 95 -4.87 16.40 -19.77
N THR A 96 -5.22 17.56 -20.32
CA THR A 96 -6.26 17.63 -21.34
C THR A 96 -5.75 16.95 -22.61
N LEU A 97 -6.66 16.38 -23.42
CA LEU A 97 -6.29 15.74 -24.70
C LEU A 97 -5.52 16.69 -25.64
N GLU A 98 -5.71 18.00 -25.45
CA GLU A 98 -5.01 19.07 -26.16
C GLU A 98 -3.53 19.20 -25.77
N ASP A 99 -3.17 18.87 -24.53
CA ASP A 99 -1.78 18.89 -24.05
C ASP A 99 -0.99 17.67 -24.56
N VAL A 100 -1.64 16.50 -24.59
CA VAL A 100 -1.04 15.25 -25.10
C VAL A 100 -0.70 15.36 -26.59
N SER A 101 -1.53 16.07 -27.35
CA SER A 101 -1.35 16.27 -28.79
C SER A 101 -0.25 17.28 -29.14
N ARG A 102 0.24 18.08 -28.18
CA ARG A 102 1.32 19.05 -28.35
C ARG A 102 2.70 18.52 -27.93
N LEU A 103 2.78 17.36 -27.29
CA LEU A 103 4.06 16.73 -26.98
C LEU A 103 4.80 16.36 -28.29
N PRO A 104 6.07 16.78 -28.45
CA PRO A 104 6.83 16.45 -29.65
C PRO A 104 7.00 14.93 -29.73
N ARG A 105 6.57 14.36 -30.87
CA ARG A 105 6.71 12.94 -31.23
C ARG A 105 8.19 12.63 -31.59
N GLY A 106 9.10 12.88 -30.67
CA GLY A 106 10.54 12.67 -30.84
C GLY A 106 11.03 11.47 -30.03
N GLU A 107 11.89 10.65 -30.65
CA GLU A 107 12.65 9.55 -30.05
C GLU A 107 11.93 8.19 -29.80
N GLN A 108 11.23 7.67 -30.81
CA GLN A 108 10.85 6.24 -30.86
C GLN A 108 11.55 5.51 -32.01
N ARG A 109 12.89 5.57 -32.08
CA ARG A 109 13.72 4.66 -32.90
C ARG A 109 15.22 4.88 -32.58
N ARG A 110 15.98 3.78 -32.41
CA ARG A 110 17.44 3.67 -32.15
C ARG A 110 17.71 3.57 -30.62
N GLU A 111 18.26 2.51 -30.02
CA GLU A 111 19.15 1.44 -30.49
C GLU A 111 18.96 0.19 -29.60
N LEU A 112 18.81 -0.99 -30.20
CA LEU A 112 19.01 -2.29 -29.55
C LEU A 112 20.45 -2.72 -29.90
N PRO A 113 21.39 -2.81 -28.95
CA PRO A 113 22.68 -3.41 -29.22
C PRO A 113 22.51 -4.93 -29.37
N GLN A 114 23.16 -5.46 -30.41
CA GLN A 114 23.28 -6.89 -30.72
C GLN A 114 24.13 -7.62 -29.68
#